data_AF-A0A496TI16-F1
#
_entry.id   AF-A0A496TI16-F1
#
_cell.length_a   1.000
_cell.length_b   1.000
_cell.length_c   1.000
_cell.angle_alpha   90.00
_cell.angle_beta   90.00
_cell.angle_gamma   90.00
#
_symmetry.space_group_name_H-M   'P 1'
#
loop_
_entity.id
_entity.type
_entity.pdbx_description
1 polymer ?
#
loop_
_entity_poly.entity_id
_entity_poly.type
_entity_poly.pdbx_seq_one_letter_code
_entity_poly.pdbx_strand_id
1 'polypeptide(L)'
;MELQRRQGLYGRIFRLICIAFVLNVAMVLNATTVNAKFDPLSFFEKNTTFFRDFKTFRTQWFAVEDRMFSIKDEYEPVNWAAIRDSAKEVVMKHERLMVKFARDCRSARSKLPPAEAAQAQHAIEIVLEYLDSVGLVVLKLYEISEKLYKKTLDPYAYTMSDYNDDIRHFKKLYEAFEKKGKALNQLMYGK
;
A
#
# COMPACT_ATOMS: atom_id res chain seq x y z
N MET A 1 27.77 3.44 -12.47
CA MET A 1 27.59 4.78 -11.84
C MET A 1 26.32 5.52 -12.27
N GLU A 2 25.95 5.61 -13.56
CA GLU A 2 24.70 6.32 -13.95
C GLU A 2 23.39 5.60 -13.56
N LEU A 3 23.37 4.26 -13.53
CA LEU A 3 22.15 3.50 -13.15
C LEU A 3 21.81 3.60 -11.65
N GLN A 4 22.81 3.64 -10.75
CA GLN A 4 22.61 3.85 -9.31
C GLN A 4 22.07 5.26 -9.01
N ARG A 5 22.49 6.28 -9.77
CA ARG A 5 21.89 7.64 -9.67
C ARG A 5 20.42 7.66 -10.08
N ARG A 6 20.03 6.85 -11.07
CA ARG A 6 18.61 6.75 -11.47
C ARG A 6 17.78 6.03 -10.40
N GLN A 7 18.29 5.00 -9.73
CA GLN A 7 17.61 4.29 -8.63
C GLN A 7 17.23 5.20 -7.45
N GLY A 8 18.13 6.10 -7.03
CA GLY A 8 17.84 7.10 -5.99
C GLY A 8 16.84 8.20 -6.41
N LEU A 9 16.70 8.45 -7.72
CA LEU A 9 15.70 9.36 -8.28
C LEU A 9 14.31 8.70 -8.30
N TYR A 10 14.23 7.39 -8.58
CA TYR A 10 12.98 6.66 -8.68
C TYR A 10 12.28 6.50 -7.33
N GLY A 11 13.00 6.22 -6.24
CA GLY A 11 12.43 6.23 -4.88
C GLY A 11 11.83 7.59 -4.48
N ARG A 12 12.35 8.70 -5.03
CA ARG A 12 11.79 10.05 -4.81
C ARG A 12 10.56 10.36 -5.68
N ILE A 13 10.49 9.83 -6.90
CA ILE A 13 9.32 10.00 -7.78
C ILE A 13 8.13 9.17 -7.25
N PHE A 14 8.37 7.95 -6.75
CA PHE A 14 7.34 7.12 -6.11
C PHE A 14 6.77 7.75 -4.81
N ARG A 15 7.58 8.53 -4.08
CA ARG A 15 7.17 9.26 -2.87
C ARG A 15 6.16 10.40 -3.13
N LEU A 16 6.24 11.09 -4.28
CA LEU A 16 5.46 12.31 -4.52
C LEU A 16 3.96 12.05 -4.70
N ILE A 17 3.57 10.88 -5.22
CA ILE A 17 2.16 10.57 -5.48
C ILE A 17 1.47 9.98 -4.24
N CYS A 18 2.19 9.23 -3.39
CA CYS A 18 1.64 8.71 -2.12
C CYS A 18 1.37 9.80 -1.07
N ILE A 19 2.05 10.95 -1.16
CA ILE A 19 1.83 12.11 -0.29
C ILE A 19 0.49 12.81 -0.59
N ALA A 20 -0.08 12.64 -1.79
CA ALA A 20 -1.39 13.20 -2.14
C ALA A 20 -2.53 12.68 -1.24
N PHE A 21 -2.34 11.53 -0.59
CA PHE A 21 -3.27 10.96 0.38
C PHE A 21 -3.28 11.69 1.74
N VAL A 22 -2.23 12.47 2.08
CA VAL A 22 -2.11 13.13 3.41
C VAL A 22 -2.40 14.63 3.37
N LEU A 23 -2.09 15.31 2.27
CA LEU A 23 -2.23 16.78 2.22
C LEU A 23 -3.65 17.29 1.95
N ASN A 24 -4.58 16.46 1.50
CA ASN A 24 -5.98 16.88 1.27
C ASN A 24 -6.92 16.68 2.47
N VAL A 25 -6.43 16.17 3.61
CA VAL A 25 -7.24 16.07 4.85
C VAL A 25 -7.50 17.45 5.46
N ALA A 26 -6.79 18.50 5.06
CA ALA A 26 -6.90 19.84 5.63
C ALA A 26 -7.86 20.81 4.90
N MET A 27 -8.43 20.44 3.74
CA MET A 27 -9.32 21.33 3.00
C MET A 27 -10.49 20.57 2.38
N VAL A 28 -11.66 20.71 3.00
CA VAL A 28 -12.89 21.30 2.43
C VAL A 28 -14.07 20.81 3.26
N LEU A 29 -14.40 21.60 4.28
CA LEU A 29 -15.78 21.75 4.74
C LEU A 29 -16.48 22.63 3.71
N ASN A 30 -17.41 22.07 2.93
CA ASN A 30 -18.56 22.85 2.49
C ASN A 30 -19.74 21.91 2.28
N ALA A 31 -20.66 21.97 3.24
CA ALA A 31 -21.93 21.32 3.22
C ALA A 31 -22.93 22.22 2.49
N THR A 32 -23.41 21.81 1.32
CA THR A 32 -24.72 22.24 0.80
C THR A 32 -25.32 21.17 -0.14
N THR A 33 -26.34 20.50 0.40
CA THR A 33 -27.59 20.04 -0.26
C THR A 33 -27.52 19.24 -1.58
N VAL A 34 -27.70 17.90 -1.53
CA VAL A 34 -28.51 17.08 -2.47
C VAL A 34 -28.88 15.74 -1.79
N ASN A 35 -30.15 15.31 -1.86
CA ASN A 35 -30.71 13.97 -1.51
C ASN A 35 -29.74 12.98 -0.87
N ALA A 36 -29.93 12.67 0.43
CA ALA A 36 -29.15 11.74 1.28
C ALA A 36 -28.21 10.82 0.48
N LYS A 37 -27.08 11.41 0.04
CA LYS A 37 -26.10 10.73 -0.79
C LYS A 37 -25.23 10.00 0.21
N PHE A 38 -25.20 8.67 0.14
CA PHE A 38 -24.27 7.89 0.95
C PHE A 38 -22.87 8.48 0.79
N ASP A 39 -22.26 8.86 1.92
CA ASP A 39 -20.91 9.41 1.97
C ASP A 39 -19.95 8.29 2.39
N PRO A 40 -19.14 7.75 1.46
CA PRO A 40 -18.20 6.68 1.76
C PRO A 40 -17.21 7.05 2.85
N LEU A 41 -16.73 8.30 2.86
CA LEU A 41 -15.71 8.74 3.82
C LEU A 41 -16.28 8.71 5.24
N SER A 42 -17.42 9.36 5.48
CA SER A 42 -18.10 9.29 6.78
C SER A 42 -18.45 7.86 7.18
N PHE A 43 -18.84 7.00 6.23
CA PHE A 43 -19.13 5.60 6.53
C PHE A 43 -17.92 4.89 7.10
N PHE A 44 -16.75 4.99 6.46
CA PHE A 44 -15.53 4.33 6.94
C PHE A 44 -15.00 4.92 8.23
N GLU A 45 -15.02 6.25 8.40
CA GLU A 45 -14.55 6.92 9.61
C GLU A 45 -15.37 6.57 10.85
N LYS A 46 -16.70 6.48 10.71
CA LYS A 46 -17.61 6.19 11.83
C LYS A 46 -17.62 4.72 12.21
N ASN A 47 -17.36 3.83 11.26
CA ASN A 47 -17.58 2.39 11.45
C ASN A 47 -16.32 1.55 11.49
N THR A 48 -15.17 2.11 11.11
CA THR A 48 -13.91 1.36 11.04
C THR A 48 -12.78 2.16 11.65
N THR A 49 -11.67 1.50 12.00
CA THR A 49 -10.42 2.18 12.33
C THR A 49 -9.44 2.16 11.16
N PHE A 50 -9.95 1.95 9.93
CA PHE A 50 -9.16 1.69 8.73
C PHE A 50 -8.08 2.73 8.50
N PHE A 51 -8.44 4.02 8.42
CA PHE A 51 -7.49 5.08 8.07
C PHE A 51 -6.35 5.20 9.09
N ARG A 52 -6.66 5.04 10.38
CA ARG A 52 -5.66 5.06 11.44
C ARG A 52 -4.72 3.86 11.32
N ASP A 53 -5.27 2.67 11.19
CA ASP A 53 -4.48 1.44 11.15
C ASP A 53 -3.65 1.35 9.85
N PHE A 54 -4.23 1.78 8.72
CA PHE A 54 -3.55 1.89 7.42
C PHE A 54 -2.41 2.91 7.45
N LYS A 55 -2.59 4.06 8.13
CA LYS A 55 -1.51 5.05 8.29
C LYS A 55 -0.29 4.44 8.99
N THR A 56 -0.50 3.71 10.09
CA THR A 56 0.58 3.04 10.82
C THR A 56 1.23 1.94 9.98
N PHE A 57 0.42 1.11 9.33
CA PHE A 57 0.89 0.07 8.41
C PHE A 57 1.77 0.66 7.29
N ARG A 58 1.30 1.72 6.63
CA ARG A 58 2.00 2.38 5.52
C ARG A 58 3.36 2.93 5.95
N THR A 59 3.46 3.52 7.13
CA THR A 59 4.75 4.01 7.66
C THR A 59 5.78 2.88 7.78
N GLN A 60 5.35 1.70 8.22
CA GLN A 60 6.25 0.55 8.38
C GLN A 60 6.62 -0.06 7.03
N TRP A 61 5.65 -0.19 6.12
CA TRP A 61 5.91 -0.62 4.75
C TRP A 61 6.95 0.29 4.06
N PHE A 62 6.75 1.61 4.09
CA PHE A 62 7.69 2.55 3.46
C PHE A 62 9.07 2.54 4.11
N ALA A 63 9.17 2.26 5.41
CA ALA A 63 10.47 2.08 6.05
C ALA A 63 11.23 0.87 5.49
N VAL A 64 10.55 -0.21 5.11
CA VAL A 64 11.18 -1.38 4.46
C VAL A 64 11.62 -1.03 3.04
N GLU A 65 10.75 -0.40 2.25
CA GLU A 65 11.09 0.03 0.88
C GLU A 65 12.29 0.98 0.89
N ASP A 66 12.28 1.97 1.78
CA ASP A 66 13.37 2.93 1.91
C ASP A 66 14.68 2.20 2.21
N ARG A 67 14.69 1.26 3.16
CA ARG A 67 15.90 0.48 3.48
C ARG A 67 16.40 -0.38 2.32
N MET A 68 15.50 -0.93 1.51
CA MET A 68 15.88 -1.76 0.36
C MET A 68 16.40 -0.94 -0.82
N PHE A 69 15.77 0.20 -1.10
CA PHE A 69 16.05 0.98 -2.30
C PHE A 69 16.99 2.18 -2.05
N SER A 70 17.35 2.47 -0.80
CA SER A 70 18.35 3.49 -0.47
C SER A 70 19.79 3.01 -0.53
N ILE A 71 20.02 1.71 -0.73
CA ILE A 71 21.36 1.12 -0.81
C ILE A 71 22.04 1.67 -2.06
N LYS A 72 23.14 2.41 -1.88
CA LYS A 72 23.82 3.12 -2.97
C LYS A 72 25.15 2.48 -3.36
N ASP A 73 25.72 1.70 -2.45
CA ASP A 73 27.05 1.14 -2.59
C ASP A 73 26.98 -0.39 -2.48
N GLU A 74 27.80 -1.09 -3.29
CA GLU A 74 27.94 -2.54 -3.28
C GLU A 74 28.66 -3.06 -2.02
N TYR A 75 29.43 -2.20 -1.34
CA TYR A 75 30.14 -2.52 -0.09
C TYR A 75 29.39 -2.06 1.16
N GLU A 76 28.19 -1.48 1.02
CA GLU A 76 27.39 -1.09 2.18
C GLU A 76 27.05 -2.35 3.01
N PRO A 77 27.38 -2.40 4.31
CA PRO A 77 27.05 -3.55 5.14
C PRO A 77 25.54 -3.58 5.39
N VAL A 78 24.81 -4.33 4.56
CA VAL A 78 23.36 -4.44 4.63
C VAL A 78 22.94 -5.67 5.43
N ASN A 79 22.18 -5.44 6.49
CA ASN A 79 21.55 -6.52 7.25
C ASN A 79 20.27 -7.00 6.54
N TRP A 80 20.44 -7.88 5.56
CA TRP A 80 19.34 -8.46 4.78
C TRP A 80 18.37 -9.30 5.62
N ALA A 81 18.85 -9.94 6.69
CA ALA A 81 17.99 -10.69 7.61
C ALA A 81 16.96 -9.76 8.27
N ALA A 82 17.42 -8.63 8.82
CA ALA A 82 16.55 -7.67 9.48
C ALA A 82 15.56 -7.00 8.51
N ILE A 83 15.97 -6.74 7.27
CA ILE A 83 15.07 -6.21 6.22
C ILE A 83 13.99 -7.25 5.88
N ARG A 84 14.39 -8.51 5.66
CA ARG A 84 13.48 -9.62 5.37
C ARG A 84 12.44 -9.84 6.48
N ASP A 85 12.88 -9.79 7.74
CA ASP A 85 11.98 -9.97 8.88
C ASP A 85 11.00 -8.79 9.00
N SER A 86 11.47 -7.56 8.75
CA SER A 86 10.59 -6.38 8.71
C SER A 86 9.57 -6.47 7.56
N ALA A 87 9.99 -6.93 6.38
CA ALA A 87 9.10 -7.12 5.23
C ALA A 87 8.05 -8.20 5.51
N LYS A 88 8.43 -9.31 6.16
CA LYS A 88 7.50 -10.35 6.61
C LYS A 88 6.47 -9.79 7.59
N GLU A 89 6.90 -8.94 8.52
CA GLU A 89 6.00 -8.28 9.48
C GLU A 89 4.98 -7.37 8.78
N VAL A 90 5.41 -6.65 7.75
CA VAL A 90 4.51 -5.83 6.91
C VAL A 90 3.46 -6.70 6.23
N VAL A 91 3.82 -7.84 5.65
CA VAL A 91 2.85 -8.79 5.05
C VAL A 91 1.83 -9.26 6.10
N MET A 92 2.27 -9.71 7.27
CA MET A 92 1.37 -10.15 8.34
C MET A 92 0.44 -9.03 8.82
N LYS A 93 0.92 -7.77 8.86
CA LYS A 93 0.11 -6.62 9.25
C LYS A 93 -0.91 -6.24 8.18
N HIS A 94 -0.56 -6.38 6.91
CA HIS A 94 -1.50 -6.21 5.79
C HIS A 94 -2.66 -7.21 5.88
N GLU A 95 -2.37 -8.50 6.10
CA GLU A 95 -3.40 -9.53 6.24
C GLU A 95 -4.36 -9.23 7.40
N ARG A 96 -3.81 -8.86 8.56
CA ARG A 96 -4.59 -8.46 9.74
C ARG A 96 -5.46 -7.23 9.45
N LEU A 97 -4.93 -6.25 8.72
CA LEU A 97 -5.66 -5.05 8.33
C LEU A 97 -6.85 -5.42 7.43
N MET A 98 -6.65 -6.28 6.41
CA MET A 98 -7.73 -6.69 5.52
C MET A 98 -8.84 -7.44 6.26
N VAL A 99 -8.47 -8.42 7.10
CA VAL A 99 -9.43 -9.21 7.88
C VAL A 99 -10.25 -8.30 8.80
N LYS A 100 -9.58 -7.39 9.51
CA LYS A 100 -10.24 -6.43 10.39
C LYS A 100 -11.17 -5.50 9.60
N PHE A 101 -10.69 -4.93 8.50
CA PHE A 101 -11.47 -4.03 7.65
C PHE A 101 -12.74 -4.72 7.13
N ALA A 102 -12.61 -5.91 6.55
CA ALA A 102 -13.74 -6.68 6.01
C ALA A 102 -14.78 -7.02 7.10
N ARG A 103 -14.32 -7.39 8.30
CA ARG A 103 -15.18 -7.67 9.45
C ARG A 103 -15.95 -6.43 9.90
N ASP A 104 -15.23 -5.32 10.12
CA ASP A 104 -15.82 -4.07 10.60
C ASP A 104 -16.83 -3.53 9.57
N CYS A 105 -16.50 -3.59 8.28
CA CYS A 105 -17.39 -3.21 7.18
C CYS A 105 -18.63 -4.09 7.06
N ARG A 106 -18.49 -5.41 7.22
CA ARG A 106 -19.64 -6.35 7.21
C ARG A 106 -20.62 -6.03 8.33
N SER A 107 -20.11 -5.76 9.54
CA SER A 107 -20.93 -5.42 10.71
C SER A 107 -21.62 -4.05 10.56
N ALA A 108 -20.94 -3.08 9.95
CA ALA A 108 -21.50 -1.77 9.67
C ALA A 108 -22.62 -1.83 8.62
N ARG A 109 -22.34 -2.51 7.50
CA ARG A 109 -23.27 -2.64 6.38
C ARG A 109 -24.57 -3.36 6.77
N SER A 110 -24.51 -4.36 7.65
CA SER A 110 -25.71 -5.11 8.06
C SER A 110 -26.72 -4.28 8.86
N LYS A 111 -26.36 -3.06 9.26
CA LYS A 111 -27.22 -2.13 10.00
C LYS A 111 -27.85 -1.07 9.10
N LEU A 112 -27.49 -1.03 7.81
CA LEU A 112 -27.97 -0.02 6.87
C LEU A 112 -29.27 -0.46 6.17
N PRO A 113 -30.13 0.50 5.76
CA PRO A 113 -31.21 0.24 4.84
C PRO A 113 -30.70 -0.34 3.50
N PRO A 114 -31.52 -1.12 2.75
CA PRO A 114 -31.07 -1.81 1.54
C PRO A 114 -30.38 -0.92 0.49
N ALA A 115 -30.88 0.30 0.25
CA ALA A 115 -30.31 1.23 -0.72
C ALA A 115 -28.91 1.71 -0.30
N GLU A 116 -28.74 2.09 0.97
CA GLU A 116 -27.44 2.49 1.52
C GLU A 116 -26.48 1.30 1.64
N ALA A 117 -27.00 0.11 1.96
CA ALA A 117 -26.20 -1.11 2.04
C ALA A 117 -25.58 -1.49 0.69
N ALA A 118 -26.28 -1.26 -0.42
CA ALA A 118 -25.75 -1.45 -1.78
C ALA A 118 -24.63 -0.44 -2.11
N GLN A 119 -24.83 0.83 -1.76
CA GLN A 119 -23.82 1.88 -1.95
C GLN A 119 -22.58 1.64 -1.07
N ALA A 120 -22.77 1.22 0.18
CA ALA A 120 -21.70 0.81 1.08
C ALA A 120 -20.95 -0.41 0.55
N GLN A 121 -21.65 -1.41 0.00
CA GLN A 121 -21.01 -2.59 -0.58
C GLN A 121 -20.05 -2.21 -1.71
N HIS A 122 -20.50 -1.37 -2.64
CA HIS A 122 -19.67 -0.90 -3.73
C HIS A 122 -18.43 -0.13 -3.23
N ALA A 123 -18.60 0.74 -2.24
CA ALA A 123 -17.48 1.45 -1.63
C ALA A 123 -16.48 0.50 -0.94
N ILE A 124 -16.97 -0.53 -0.23
CA ILE A 124 -16.15 -1.55 0.42
C ILE A 124 -15.33 -2.33 -0.62
N GLU A 125 -15.94 -2.71 -1.74
CA GLU A 125 -15.26 -3.43 -2.82
C GLU A 125 -14.08 -2.64 -3.40
N ILE A 126 -14.27 -1.34 -3.66
CA ILE A 126 -13.17 -0.49 -4.15
C ILE A 126 -12.01 -0.43 -3.14
N VAL A 127 -12.30 -0.33 -1.84
CA VAL A 127 -11.24 -0.32 -0.80
C VAL A 127 -10.57 -1.69 -0.70
N LEU A 128 -11.31 -2.79 -0.82
CA LEU A 128 -10.74 -4.14 -0.83
C LEU A 128 -9.83 -4.37 -2.04
N GLU A 129 -10.25 -3.96 -3.24
CA GLU A 129 -9.40 -4.04 -4.44
C GLU A 129 -8.11 -3.23 -4.30
N TYR A 130 -8.20 -2.06 -3.65
CA TYR A 130 -7.01 -1.28 -3.31
C TYR A 130 -6.11 -2.03 -2.33
N LEU A 131 -6.66 -2.61 -1.27
CA LEU A 131 -5.89 -3.40 -0.30
C LEU A 131 -5.27 -4.65 -0.92
N ASP A 132 -5.97 -5.34 -1.82
CA ASP A 132 -5.40 -6.48 -2.55
C ASP A 132 -4.18 -6.04 -3.39
N SER A 133 -4.28 -4.90 -4.07
CA SER A 133 -3.15 -4.34 -4.83
C SER A 133 -1.95 -4.01 -3.94
N VAL A 134 -2.20 -3.46 -2.74
CA VAL A 134 -1.16 -3.24 -1.72
C VAL A 134 -0.53 -4.56 -1.28
N GLY A 135 -1.36 -5.60 -1.08
CA GLY A 135 -0.94 -6.95 -0.70
C GLY A 135 0.08 -7.53 -1.68
N LEU A 136 -0.20 -7.41 -2.98
CA LEU A 136 0.72 -7.86 -4.03
C LEU A 136 2.08 -7.13 -3.98
N VAL A 137 2.06 -5.82 -3.76
CA VAL A 137 3.30 -5.02 -3.68
C VAL A 137 4.13 -5.43 -2.45
N VAL A 138 3.53 -5.53 -1.27
CA VAL A 138 4.26 -5.90 -0.05
C VAL A 138 4.73 -7.35 -0.06
N LEU A 139 3.97 -8.27 -0.66
CA LEU A 139 4.42 -9.65 -0.88
C LEU A 139 5.62 -9.69 -1.80
N LYS A 140 5.62 -8.92 -2.89
CA LYS A 140 6.76 -8.87 -3.81
C LYS A 140 7.99 -8.27 -3.15
N LEU A 141 7.81 -7.24 -2.32
CA LEU A 141 8.89 -6.67 -1.51
C LEU A 141 9.51 -7.71 -0.57
N TYR A 142 8.67 -8.48 0.12
CA TYR A 142 9.12 -9.58 0.97
C TYR A 142 9.88 -10.66 0.17
N GLU A 143 9.34 -11.09 -0.97
CA GLU A 143 9.99 -12.08 -1.84
C GLU A 143 11.40 -11.64 -2.27
N ILE A 144 11.54 -10.38 -2.72
CA ILE A 144 12.84 -9.81 -3.12
C ILE A 144 13.79 -9.79 -1.91
N SER A 145 13.32 -9.34 -0.74
CA SER A 145 14.14 -9.30 0.48
C SER A 145 14.58 -10.70 0.93
N GLU A 146 13.74 -11.72 0.76
CA GLU A 146 14.05 -13.10 1.09
C GLU A 146 15.11 -13.67 0.15
N LYS A 147 15.00 -13.42 -1.16
CA LYS A 147 16.00 -13.83 -2.15
C LYS A 147 17.35 -13.15 -1.91
N LEU A 148 17.35 -11.86 -1.58
CA LEU A 148 18.57 -11.11 -1.24
C LEU A 148 19.21 -11.65 0.04
N TYR A 149 18.42 -11.97 1.07
CA TYR A 149 18.94 -12.67 2.25
C TYR A 149 19.53 -14.04 1.89
N LYS A 150 18.84 -14.87 1.12
CA LYS A 150 19.35 -16.18 0.68
C LYS A 150 20.66 -16.04 -0.09
N LYS A 151 20.82 -15.00 -0.90
CA LYS A 151 22.08 -14.70 -1.60
C LYS A 151 23.26 -14.47 -0.65
N THR A 152 23.02 -13.94 0.54
CA THR A 152 24.09 -13.78 1.56
C THR A 152 24.57 -15.11 2.13
N LEU A 153 23.73 -16.15 2.07
CA LEU A 153 24.05 -17.50 2.52
C LEU A 153 24.62 -18.36 1.38
N ASP A 154 24.10 -18.17 0.17
CA ASP A 154 24.52 -18.82 -1.06
C ASP A 154 24.59 -17.81 -2.22
N PRO A 155 25.80 -17.39 -2.66
CA PRO A 155 25.98 -16.41 -3.72
C PRO A 155 25.30 -16.75 -5.05
N TYR A 156 25.03 -18.03 -5.32
CA TYR A 156 24.42 -18.52 -6.56
C TYR A 156 22.89 -18.59 -6.51
N ALA A 157 22.27 -18.44 -5.34
CA ALA A 157 20.82 -18.58 -5.15
C ALA A 157 19.97 -17.48 -5.80
N TYR A 158 20.58 -16.37 -6.23
CA TYR A 158 19.86 -15.25 -6.84
C TYR A 158 20.74 -14.49 -7.82
N THR A 159 20.42 -14.55 -9.11
CA THR A 159 21.21 -13.90 -10.14
C THR A 159 20.81 -12.45 -10.36
N MET A 160 21.66 -11.69 -11.03
CA MET A 160 21.32 -10.32 -11.43
C MET A 160 20.14 -10.29 -12.43
N SER A 161 19.99 -11.34 -13.25
CA SER A 161 18.85 -11.49 -14.16
C SER A 161 17.55 -11.63 -13.37
N ASP A 162 17.52 -12.54 -12.39
CA ASP A 162 16.36 -12.76 -11.52
C ASP A 162 15.98 -11.47 -10.78
N TYR A 163 16.98 -10.75 -10.26
CA TYR A 163 16.77 -9.46 -9.61
C TYR A 163 16.14 -8.44 -10.54
N ASN A 164 16.68 -8.27 -11.76
CA ASN A 164 16.12 -7.34 -12.73
C ASN A 164 14.68 -7.70 -13.12
N ASP A 165 14.37 -8.99 -13.20
CA ASP A 165 13.04 -9.49 -13.52
C ASP A 165 12.05 -9.20 -12.38
N ASP A 166 12.46 -9.47 -11.14
CA ASP A 166 11.69 -9.14 -9.95
C ASP A 166 11.42 -7.65 -9.82
N ILE A 167 12.40 -6.79 -10.08
CA ILE A 167 12.23 -5.32 -10.06
C ILE A 167 11.30 -4.85 -11.18
N ARG A 168 11.36 -5.45 -12.37
CA ARG A 168 10.38 -5.14 -13.45
C ARG A 168 8.97 -5.55 -13.05
N HIS A 169 8.81 -6.71 -12.41
CA HIS A 169 7.51 -7.15 -11.92
C HIS A 169 7.00 -6.23 -10.80
N PHE A 170 7.85 -5.89 -9.84
CA PHE A 170 7.53 -4.95 -8.76
C PHE A 170 6.99 -3.62 -9.31
N LYS A 171 7.63 -3.06 -10.35
CA LYS A 171 7.15 -1.84 -11.01
C LYS A 171 5.74 -1.98 -11.59
N LYS A 172 5.46 -3.09 -12.28
CA LYS A 172 4.11 -3.35 -12.83
C LYS A 172 3.04 -3.42 -11.74
N LEU A 173 3.36 -4.06 -10.61
CA LEU A 173 2.46 -4.13 -9.46
C LEU A 173 2.24 -2.73 -8.86
N TYR A 174 3.29 -1.93 -8.75
CA TYR A 174 3.21 -0.57 -8.24
C TYR A 174 2.36 0.34 -9.14
N GLU A 175 2.50 0.24 -10.47
CA GLU A 175 1.64 0.97 -11.42
C GLU A 175 0.16 0.58 -11.30
N ALA A 176 -0.13 -0.71 -11.09
CA ALA A 176 -1.49 -1.17 -10.85
C ALA A 176 -2.05 -0.61 -9.52
N PHE A 177 -1.23 -0.63 -8.47
CA PHE A 177 -1.52 0.00 -7.18
C PHE A 177 -1.84 1.49 -7.33
N GLU A 178 -1.05 2.25 -8.09
CA GLU A 178 -1.29 3.68 -8.33
C GLU A 178 -2.63 3.93 -9.03
N LYS A 179 -2.98 3.09 -10.02
CA LYS A 179 -4.29 3.18 -10.71
C LYS A 179 -5.45 2.93 -9.75
N LYS A 180 -5.34 1.92 -8.87
CA LYS A 180 -6.35 1.63 -7.85
C LYS A 180 -6.43 2.75 -6.80
N GLY A 181 -5.30 3.35 -6.43
CA GLY A 181 -5.25 4.52 -5.56
C GLY A 181 -6.00 5.72 -6.12
N LYS A 182 -5.94 5.95 -7.44
CA LYS A 182 -6.74 7.00 -8.10
C LYS A 182 -8.24 6.71 -8.02
N ALA A 183 -8.66 5.48 -8.27
CA ALA A 183 -10.07 5.09 -8.15
C ALA A 183 -10.59 5.28 -6.72
N LEU A 184 -9.77 4.93 -5.73
CA LEU A 184 -10.08 5.16 -4.31
C LEU A 184 -10.21 6.66 -4.00
N ASN A 185 -9.34 7.51 -4.53
CA ASN A 185 -9.43 8.96 -4.34
C ASN A 185 -10.72 9.54 -4.95
N GLN A 186 -11.07 9.08 -6.16
CA GLN A 186 -12.30 9.49 -6.82
C GLN A 186 -13.54 9.11 -6.00
N LEU A 187 -13.54 7.93 -5.38
CA LEU A 187 -14.61 7.48 -4.49
C LEU A 187 -14.72 8.35 -3.23
N MET A 188 -13.60 8.63 -2.57
CA MET A 188 -13.58 9.28 -1.26
C MET A 188 -13.74 10.80 -1.32
N TYR A 189 -13.26 11.42 -2.41
CA TYR A 189 -13.13 12.89 -2.51
C TYR A 189 -13.74 13.46 -3.78
N GLY A 190 -14.27 12.63 -4.69
CA GLY A 190 -14.83 13.08 -5.97
C GLY A 190 -13.80 13.68 -6.93
N LYS A 191 -12.50 13.42 -6.72
CA LYS A 191 -11.36 13.98 -7.46
C LYS A 191 -10.39 12.90 -7.94
#